data_AF-E7RHY9-F1
#
_entry.id   AF-E7RHY9-F1
#
_cell.length_a   1.000
_cell.length_b   1.000
_cell.length_c   1.000
_cell.angle_alpha   90.00
_cell.angle_beta   90.00
_cell.angle_gamma   90.00
#
_symmetry.space_group_name_H-M   'P 1'
#
loop_
_entity.id
_entity.type
_entity.pdbx_description
1 polymer ?
#
loop_
_entity_poly.entity_id
_entity_poly.type
_entity_poly.pdbx_seq_one_letter_code
_entity_poly.pdbx_strand_id
1 'polypeptide(L)'
;MSQAIGMIETKGLVGAIEAADAMIKAANVKLIKQEFVDGGIVTIIVQGDVGAIQAAVDAGREAAKRVGELLGAHVIPRPDESVYKMIKPLDYEEYQEQQTKPVPPPKVERAKKTDS
;
A
#
# COMPACT_ATOMS: atom_id res chain seq x y z
N MET A 1 -1.53 9.54 -16.07
CA MET A 1 -2.42 10.21 -15.08
C MET A 1 -2.44 9.35 -13.82
N SER A 2 -2.24 9.91 -12.63
CA SER A 2 -2.42 9.17 -11.38
C SER A 2 -3.92 9.01 -11.07
N GLN A 3 -4.32 7.79 -10.72
CA GLN A 3 -5.68 7.49 -10.26
C GLN A 3 -5.83 7.91 -8.79
N ALA A 4 -7.05 8.17 -8.34
CA ALA A 4 -7.32 8.41 -6.93
C ALA A 4 -7.05 7.14 -6.13
N ILE A 5 -6.74 7.31 -4.84
CA ILE A 5 -6.47 6.21 -3.93
C ILE A 5 -7.35 6.28 -2.69
N GLY A 6 -7.81 5.13 -2.24
CA GLY A 6 -8.60 4.94 -1.03
C GLY A 6 -7.89 3.99 -0.10
N MET A 7 -7.90 4.30 1.19
CA MET A 7 -7.20 3.53 2.21
C MET A 7 -8.12 3.25 3.38
N ILE A 8 -8.08 2.02 3.88
CA ILE A 8 -8.72 1.62 5.15
C ILE A 8 -7.70 0.88 5.99
N GLU A 9 -7.46 1.38 7.19
CA GLU A 9 -6.57 0.80 8.18
C GLU A 9 -7.38 0.21 9.33
N THR A 10 -7.04 -1.01 9.72
CA THR A 10 -7.72 -1.77 10.78
C THR A 10 -6.72 -2.41 11.72
N LYS A 11 -7.14 -2.69 12.94
CA LYS A 11 -6.44 -3.62 13.82
C LYS A 11 -6.97 -5.02 13.61
N GLY A 12 -6.10 -5.90 13.11
CA GLY A 12 -6.40 -7.28 12.79
C GLY A 12 -6.81 -7.50 11.33
N LEU A 13 -6.47 -8.68 10.83
CA LEU A 13 -6.66 -9.05 9.42
C LEU A 13 -8.13 -9.22 9.01
N VAL A 14 -9.00 -9.66 9.91
CA VAL A 14 -10.42 -9.92 9.60
C VAL A 14 -11.15 -8.64 9.19
N GLY A 15 -10.94 -7.53 9.91
CA GLY A 15 -11.50 -6.22 9.57
C GLY A 15 -11.00 -5.71 8.22
N ALA A 16 -9.71 -5.88 7.93
CA ALA A 16 -9.13 -5.52 6.65
C ALA A 16 -9.73 -6.32 5.48
N ILE A 17 -9.92 -7.64 5.63
CA ILE A 17 -10.49 -8.48 4.56
C ILE A 17 -11.95 -8.07 4.27
N GLU A 18 -12.76 -7.87 5.31
CA GLU A 18 -14.15 -7.39 5.14
C GLU A 18 -14.20 -6.01 4.48
N ALA A 19 -13.30 -5.11 4.88
CA ALA A 19 -13.18 -3.80 4.26
C ALA A 19 -12.87 -3.91 2.76
N ALA A 20 -11.87 -4.73 2.40
CA ALA A 20 -11.46 -4.95 1.02
C ALA A 20 -12.61 -5.50 0.16
N ASP A 21 -13.33 -6.50 0.65
CA ASP A 21 -14.48 -7.10 -0.04
C ASP A 21 -15.60 -6.08 -0.27
N ALA A 22 -15.93 -5.28 0.74
CA ALA A 22 -16.93 -4.23 0.63
C ALA A 22 -16.51 -3.11 -0.33
N MET A 23 -15.24 -2.68 -0.30
CA MET A 23 -14.72 -1.63 -1.20
C MET A 23 -14.86 -2.02 -2.67
N ILE A 24 -14.40 -3.22 -3.05
CA ILE A 24 -14.39 -3.66 -4.45
C ILE A 24 -15.78 -4.01 -4.98
N LYS A 25 -16.74 -4.34 -4.10
CA LYS A 25 -18.15 -4.57 -4.47
C LYS A 25 -18.95 -3.29 -4.62
N ALA A 26 -18.60 -2.24 -3.88
CA ALA A 26 -19.36 -1.00 -3.85
C ALA A 26 -19.12 -0.09 -5.07
N ALA A 27 -17.95 -0.19 -5.71
CA ALA A 27 -17.59 0.66 -6.84
C ALA A 27 -16.56 -0.01 -7.76
N ASN A 28 -16.40 0.53 -8.97
CA ASN A 28 -15.37 0.11 -9.91
C ASN A 28 -13.98 0.60 -9.46
N VAL A 29 -13.39 -0.11 -8.49
CA VAL A 29 -12.05 0.15 -7.96
C VAL A 29 -11.22 -1.13 -7.98
N LYS A 30 -9.90 -0.98 -8.00
CA LYS A 30 -8.95 -2.09 -7.97
C LYS A 30 -8.22 -2.11 -6.64
N LEU A 31 -8.22 -3.26 -5.96
CA LEU A 31 -7.32 -3.54 -4.85
C LEU A 31 -5.87 -3.57 -5.37
N ILE A 32 -5.01 -2.72 -4.81
CA ILE A 32 -3.61 -2.61 -5.24
C ILE A 32 -2.63 -3.11 -4.20
N LYS A 33 -2.94 -2.96 -2.91
CA LYS A 33 -2.03 -3.36 -1.85
C LYS A 33 -2.79 -3.73 -0.59
N GLN A 34 -2.27 -4.73 0.09
CA GLN A 34 -2.52 -4.99 1.49
C GLN A 34 -1.19 -4.81 2.21
N GLU A 35 -1.10 -3.80 3.06
CA GLU A 35 0.11 -3.49 3.83
C GLU A 35 -0.05 -4.02 5.26
N PHE A 36 1.00 -4.66 5.75
CA PHE A 36 1.11 -5.07 7.15
C PHE A 36 2.16 -4.19 7.82
N VAL A 37 1.81 -3.64 8.98
CA VAL A 37 2.78 -3.03 9.89
C VAL A 37 2.73 -3.75 11.24
N ASP A 38 3.68 -3.45 12.11
CA ASP A 38 3.77 -4.10 13.41
C ASP A 38 2.54 -3.79 14.30
N GLY A 39 2.31 -4.61 15.33
CA GLY A 39 1.19 -4.43 16.26
C GLY A 39 -0.17 -4.90 15.71
N GLY A 40 -0.17 -5.67 14.62
CA GLY A 40 -1.37 -6.25 14.02
C GLY A 40 -2.19 -5.25 13.21
N ILE A 41 -1.58 -4.16 12.76
CA ILE A 41 -2.24 -3.15 11.94
C ILE A 41 -2.13 -3.55 10.46
N VAL A 42 -3.27 -3.48 9.76
CA VAL A 42 -3.39 -3.88 8.35
C VAL A 42 -4.10 -2.79 7.59
N THR A 43 -3.50 -2.36 6.48
CA THR A 43 -4.03 -1.30 5.60
C THR A 43 -4.34 -1.85 4.22
N ILE A 44 -5.59 -1.67 3.80
CA ILE A 44 -6.08 -1.97 2.46
C ILE A 44 -6.00 -0.71 1.61
N ILE A 45 -5.44 -0.83 0.42
CA ILE A 45 -5.31 0.28 -0.52
C ILE A 45 -5.96 -0.11 -1.85
N VAL A 46 -6.89 0.72 -2.31
CA VAL A 46 -7.57 0.60 -3.61
C VAL A 46 -7.29 1.83 -4.48
N GLN A 47 -7.46 1.68 -5.80
CA GLN A 47 -7.36 2.78 -6.76
C GLN A 47 -8.52 2.81 -7.74
N GLY A 48 -8.83 3.99 -8.26
CA GLY A 48 -9.89 4.21 -9.24
C GLY A 48 -10.12 5.69 -9.52
N ASP A 49 -11.27 6.01 -10.12
CA ASP A 49 -11.72 7.40 -10.24
C ASP A 49 -12.18 7.95 -8.89
N VAL A 50 -12.05 9.28 -8.69
CA VAL A 50 -12.29 9.93 -7.39
C VAL A 50 -13.67 9.57 -6.80
N GLY A 51 -14.73 9.60 -7.63
CA GLY A 51 -16.08 9.25 -7.19
C GLY A 51 -16.23 7.78 -6.78
N ALA A 52 -15.61 6.87 -7.53
CA ALA A 52 -15.61 5.44 -7.22
C ALA A 52 -14.86 5.17 -5.90
N ILE A 53 -13.74 5.85 -5.69
CA ILE A 53 -12.94 5.74 -4.47
C ILE A 53 -13.68 6.25 -3.25
N GLN A 54 -14.40 7.37 -3.36
CA GLN A 54 -15.22 7.89 -2.26
C GLN A 54 -16.28 6.85 -1.84
N ALA A 55 -17.03 6.31 -2.80
CA ALA A 55 -18.05 5.30 -2.55
C ALA A 55 -17.46 4.01 -1.95
N ALA A 56 -16.32 3.54 -2.48
CA ALA A 56 -15.64 2.36 -1.98
C ALA A 56 -15.19 2.54 -0.52
N VAL A 57 -14.52 3.66 -0.20
CA VAL A 57 -14.03 3.94 1.15
C VAL A 57 -15.17 4.06 2.15
N ASP A 58 -16.28 4.72 1.79
CA ASP A 58 -17.45 4.82 2.67
C ASP A 58 -18.06 3.45 2.97
N ALA A 59 -18.20 2.58 1.96
CA ALA A 59 -18.71 1.21 2.15
C ALA A 59 -17.77 0.34 2.99
N GLY A 60 -16.48 0.36 2.66
CA GLY A 60 -15.47 -0.42 3.38
C GLY A 60 -15.32 0.02 4.84
N ARG A 61 -15.43 1.33 5.12
CA ARG A 61 -15.34 1.87 6.49
C ARG A 61 -16.44 1.29 7.38
N GLU A 62 -17.68 1.27 6.89
CA GLU A 62 -18.81 0.76 7.65
C GLU A 62 -18.76 -0.77 7.80
N ALA A 63 -18.22 -1.48 6.81
CA ALA A 63 -17.99 -2.92 6.90
C ALA A 63 -16.91 -3.26 7.94
N ALA A 64 -15.77 -2.56 7.89
CA ALA A 64 -14.67 -2.73 8.84
C ALA A 64 -15.10 -2.52 10.30
N LYS A 65 -15.85 -1.44 10.58
CA LYS A 65 -16.39 -1.14 11.93
C LYS A 65 -17.31 -2.23 12.47
N ARG A 66 -17.98 -2.99 11.60
CA ARG A 66 -18.94 -4.03 12.01
C ARG A 66 -18.26 -5.28 12.52
N VAL A 67 -17.12 -5.65 11.93
CA VAL A 67 -16.48 -6.95 12.18
C VAL A 67 -15.13 -6.82 12.91
N GLY A 68 -14.61 -5.61 13.07
CA GLY A 68 -13.31 -5.37 13.68
C GLY A 68 -13.11 -3.93 14.14
N GLU A 69 -11.85 -3.59 14.43
CA GLU A 69 -11.46 -2.27 14.89
C GLU A 69 -10.92 -1.45 13.71
N LEU A 70 -11.70 -0.46 13.26
CA LEU A 70 -11.27 0.52 12.28
C LEU A 70 -10.35 1.55 12.96
N LEU A 71 -9.14 1.70 12.43
CA LEU A 71 -8.18 2.71 12.90
C LEU A 71 -8.25 3.97 12.04
N GLY A 72 -8.44 3.83 10.72
CA GLY A 72 -8.48 4.97 9.81
C GLY A 72 -9.12 4.66 8.46
N ALA A 73 -9.67 5.69 7.83
CA ALA A 73 -10.15 5.64 6.45
C ALA A 73 -9.86 6.98 5.77
N HIS A 74 -9.29 6.96 4.56
CA HIS A 74 -8.88 8.19 3.88
C HIS A 74 -8.92 8.06 2.35
N VAL A 75 -9.11 9.20 1.68
CA VAL A 75 -9.14 9.33 0.23
C VAL A 75 -8.14 10.41 -0.18
N ILE A 76 -7.30 10.10 -1.17
CA ILE A 76 -6.46 11.09 -1.84
C ILE A 76 -6.92 11.14 -3.31
N PRO A 77 -7.65 12.21 -3.72
CA PRO A 77 -8.22 12.30 -5.07
C PRO A 77 -7.17 12.35 -6.19
N ARG A 78 -6.00 12.94 -5.90
CA ARG A 78 -4.94 13.13 -6.88
C ARG A 78 -3.57 12.99 -6.20
N PRO A 79 -3.14 11.76 -5.90
CA PRO A 79 -1.83 11.55 -5.30
C PRO A 79 -0.75 12.04 -6.27
N ASP A 80 0.28 12.67 -5.70
CA ASP A 80 1.51 12.95 -6.45
C ASP A 80 2.13 11.64 -6.95
N GLU A 81 2.88 11.69 -8.04
CA GLU A 81 3.48 10.51 -8.63
C GLU A 81 4.46 9.82 -7.67
N SER A 82 5.21 10.59 -6.88
CA SER A 82 6.12 10.05 -5.86
C SER A 82 5.37 9.28 -4.78
N VAL A 83 4.21 9.78 -4.35
CA VAL A 83 3.33 9.12 -3.38
C VAL A 83 2.76 7.83 -3.97
N TYR A 84 2.29 7.90 -5.21
CA TYR A 84 1.69 6.75 -5.88
C TYR A 84 2.71 5.60 -6.06
N LYS A 85 4.00 5.89 -6.24
CA LYS A 85 5.07 4.87 -6.30
C LYS A 85 5.26 4.10 -4.99
N MET A 86 4.96 4.68 -3.84
CA MET A 86 5.11 4.00 -2.53
C MET A 86 4.12 2.85 -2.34
N ILE A 87 2.97 2.92 -3.01
CA ILE A 87 1.82 2.03 -2.81
C ILE A 87 1.54 1.11 -4.00
N LYS A 88 2.39 1.15 -5.04
CA LYS A 88 2.25 0.22 -6.16
C LYS A 88 2.37 -1.22 -5.66
N PRO A 89 1.56 -2.16 -6.21
CA PRO A 89 1.79 -3.58 -5.97
C PRO A 89 3.23 -3.89 -6.33
N LEU A 90 3.90 -4.65 -5.47
CA LEU A 90 5.20 -5.21 -5.78
C LEU A 90 4.99 -6.20 -6.93
N ASP A 91 5.48 -5.90 -8.12
CA ASP A 91 5.51 -6.88 -9.19
C ASP A 91 6.50 -7.96 -8.77
N TYR A 92 6.00 -9.16 -8.46
CA TYR A 92 6.84 -10.25 -7.98
C TYR A 92 7.93 -10.61 -8.99
N GLU A 93 7.69 -10.44 -10.30
CA GLU A 93 8.71 -10.64 -11.32
C GLU A 93 9.77 -9.53 -11.28
N GLU A 94 9.36 -8.27 -11.13
CA GLU A 94 10.26 -7.13 -10.95
C GLU A 94 11.11 -7.27 -9.66
N TYR A 95 10.51 -7.77 -8.57
CA TYR A 95 11.21 -8.05 -7.31
C TYR A 95 12.28 -9.13 -7.44
N GLN A 96 12.00 -10.20 -8.20
CA GLN A 96 12.99 -11.27 -8.46
C GLN A 96 14.10 -10.80 -9.41
N GLU A 97 13.77 -10.02 -10.44
CA GLU A 97 14.77 -9.42 -11.34
C GLU A 97 15.73 -8.46 -10.62
N GLN A 98 15.26 -7.74 -9.59
CA GLN A 98 16.09 -6.82 -8.82
C GLN A 98 17.02 -7.55 -7.83
N GLN A 99 16.60 -8.67 -7.25
CA GLN A 99 17.43 -9.47 -6.32
C GLN A 99 18.48 -10.32 -7.02
N THR A 100 18.26 -10.69 -8.29
CA THR A 100 19.22 -11.48 -9.09
C THR A 100 20.33 -10.64 -9.71
N LYS A 101 20.26 -9.30 -9.65
CA LYS A 101 21.36 -8.43 -10.10
C LYS A 101 22.51 -8.49 -9.08
N PRO A 102 23.75 -8.74 -9.51
CA PRO A 102 24.89 -8.76 -8.60
C PRO A 102 25.02 -7.41 -7.90
N VAL A 103 24.98 -7.42 -6.57
CA VAL A 103 25.33 -6.25 -5.76
C VAL A 103 26.78 -5.89 -6.11
N PRO A 104 27.07 -4.67 -6.62
CA PRO A 104 28.45 -4.29 -6.90
C PRO A 104 29.25 -4.42 -5.61
N PRO A 105 30.43 -5.04 -5.64
CA PRO A 105 31.22 -5.24 -4.44
C PRO A 105 31.43 -3.87 -3.77
N PRO A 106 31.35 -3.80 -2.43
CA PRO A 106 31.62 -2.56 -1.72
C PRO A 106 32.97 -2.02 -2.19
N LYS A 107 32.99 -0.75 -2.62
CA LYS A 107 34.24 -0.08 -3.01
C LYS A 107 35.13 -0.06 -1.78
N VAL A 108 36.12 -0.95 -1.75
CA VAL A 108 37.16 -0.92 -0.73
C VAL A 108 38.01 0.31 -1.03
N GLU A 109 37.70 1.44 -0.40
CA GLU A 109 38.65 2.54 -0.30
C GLU A 109 39.88 1.99 0.42
N ARG A 110 40.96 1.81 -0.32
CA ARG A 110 42.25 1.45 0.26
C ARG A 110 42.60 2.53 1.29
N ALA A 111 42.62 2.17 2.56
CA ALA A 111 43.10 3.04 3.62
C ALA A 111 44.47 3.57 3.20
N LYS A 112 44.59 4.90 3.08
CA LYS A 112 45.87 5.57 2.86
C LYS A 112 46.75 5.18 4.05
N LYS A 113 47.81 4.41 3.80
CA LYS A 113 48.88 4.23 4.78
C LYS A 113 49.40 5.62 5.10
N THR A 114 49.26 6.03 6.36
CA THR A 114 49.99 7.17 6.91
C THR A 114 51.44 6.74 7.00
N ASP A 115 52.30 7.31 6.15
CA ASP A 115 53.75 7.20 6.29
C ASP A 115 54.18 7.95 7.56
N SER A 116 54.89 7.25 8.43
CA SER A 116 55.69 7.81 9.53
C SER A 116 57.11 8.07 9.06
#